data_AF-A0A7C6E1G9-F1
#
_entry.id   AF-A0A7C6E1G9-F1
#
_cell.length_a   1.000
_cell.length_b   1.000
_cell.length_c   1.000
_cell.angle_alpha   90.00
_cell.angle_beta   90.00
_cell.angle_gamma   90.00
#
_symmetry.space_group_name_H-M   'P 1'
#
loop_
_entity.id
_entity.type
_entity.pdbx_description
1 polymer ?
#
loop_
_entity_poly.entity_id
_entity_poly.type
_entity_poly.pdbx_seq_one_letter_code
_entity_poly.pdbx_strand_id
1 'polypeptide(L)'
;MTTNPTVRIYRGDENKDLAGFSIAHHLSEKALHLRIFEEFLAQVETSAMRRTISGFDTSGLKQALRRLRSDESPEATEQAEVEISLWAKELTTRDANIEAYHIRRYCDSLKSKLPVEVFLAAARFYRDLDYSRQSLSKFDLVITRAFSTDIGELRRTLITDREELAEQIAMLYSGWDAMCETNAFESGISADIVSRFDEFVEECVATDDFSTLSSSKLFDRIREYKSGLGRNFFHPKVVSAAIGCNVAVGNRLNYLMTKASENLGERLGSEYDLAGAFHDTSPNAGAYLNEVLANIRNEVELSRQVNAGSDLDLLRAMFRLASDVRFTPEIKSNISTAPIKEHEHLLSVNSRLDPVKFPISSAIQAAISDSAAPAEGFYGDCLDASLRLESSLSRINGSNITSDMVDELAGRLVKVENLANVAEEYLIGTQGSERELLLLIWNRLLQLALRVNRIAMRSGLQTLACSTQTSANNLTSWEDSVPVPDILSEIN
;
A
#
# COMPACT_ATOMS: atom_id res chain seq x y z
N MET A 1 -7.85 19.25 -29.78
CA MET A 1 -9.09 18.44 -29.84
C MET A 1 -8.76 17.07 -29.29
N THR A 2 -8.77 16.94 -27.97
CA THR A 2 -8.58 15.68 -27.26
C THR A 2 -9.91 14.94 -27.27
N THR A 3 -9.97 13.82 -27.97
CA THR A 3 -11.09 12.89 -27.88
C THR A 3 -11.21 12.45 -26.43
N ASN A 4 -12.32 12.82 -25.76
CA ASN A 4 -12.67 12.24 -24.47
C ASN A 4 -12.59 10.72 -24.61
N PRO A 5 -11.87 10.01 -23.72
CA PRO A 5 -12.00 8.57 -23.66
C PRO A 5 -13.44 8.31 -23.24
N THR A 6 -14.31 8.03 -24.21
CA THR A 6 -15.61 7.43 -23.95
C THR A 6 -15.28 6.14 -23.22
N VAL A 7 -15.42 6.15 -21.90
CA VAL A 7 -15.50 4.92 -21.13
C VAL A 7 -16.56 4.13 -21.86
N ARG A 8 -16.16 3.06 -22.56
CA ARG A 8 -17.09 2.02 -22.97
C ARG A 8 -17.51 1.36 -21.67
N ILE A 9 -18.31 2.08 -20.89
CA ILE A 9 -19.28 1.47 -20.00
C ILE A 9 -19.95 0.49 -20.94
N TYR A 10 -19.86 -0.79 -20.62
CA TYR A 10 -20.67 -1.79 -21.28
C TYR A 10 -22.10 -1.27 -21.20
N ARG A 11 -22.56 -0.58 -22.25
CA ARG A 11 -23.97 -0.45 -22.55
C ARG A 11 -24.34 -1.89 -22.81
N GLY A 12 -24.83 -2.57 -21.77
CA GLY A 12 -25.59 -3.79 -21.97
C GLY A 12 -26.58 -3.46 -23.06
N ASP A 13 -26.53 -4.20 -24.16
CA ASP A 13 -27.41 -3.98 -25.32
C ASP A 13 -28.86 -3.86 -24.82
N GLU A 14 -29.35 -2.64 -24.75
CA GLU A 14 -30.74 -2.30 -24.44
C GLU A 14 -31.59 -2.81 -25.60
N ASN A 15 -32.00 -4.09 -25.53
CA ASN A 15 -33.12 -4.75 -26.23
C ASN A 15 -32.88 -6.25 -26.52
N LYS A 16 -32.16 -6.98 -25.67
CA LYS A 16 -32.29 -8.44 -25.63
C LYS A 16 -32.89 -8.86 -24.29
N ASP A 17 -34.00 -9.58 -24.39
CA ASP A 17 -34.79 -10.13 -23.30
C ASP A 17 -33.98 -10.44 -22.03
N LEU A 18 -34.31 -9.76 -20.93
CA LEU A 18 -33.76 -9.98 -19.58
C LEU A 18 -34.03 -11.41 -19.03
N ALA A 19 -34.64 -12.30 -19.82
CA ALA A 19 -34.93 -13.69 -19.50
C ALA A 19 -33.80 -14.67 -19.88
N GLY A 20 -32.63 -14.19 -20.32
CA GLY A 20 -31.61 -15.03 -20.97
C GLY A 20 -30.18 -14.97 -20.42
N PHE A 21 -29.91 -14.39 -19.25
CA PHE A 21 -28.56 -14.48 -18.68
C PHE A 21 -28.35 -15.86 -18.04
N SER A 22 -27.73 -16.77 -18.79
CA SER A 22 -27.30 -18.07 -18.26
C SER A 22 -26.41 -17.87 -17.04
N ILE A 23 -26.65 -18.65 -15.98
CA ILE A 23 -25.84 -18.67 -14.74
C ILE A 23 -24.35 -18.82 -15.08
N ALA A 24 -24.03 -19.56 -16.14
CA ALA A 24 -22.66 -19.73 -16.64
C ALA A 24 -21.98 -18.40 -17.01
N HIS A 25 -22.72 -17.47 -17.60
CA HIS A 25 -22.21 -16.14 -17.97
C HIS A 25 -21.87 -15.34 -16.72
N HIS A 26 -22.81 -15.26 -15.76
CA HIS A 26 -22.63 -14.53 -14.51
C HIS A 26 -21.42 -15.03 -13.70
N LEU A 27 -21.31 -16.36 -13.53
CA LEU A 27 -20.16 -16.95 -12.82
C LEU A 27 -18.85 -16.75 -13.59
N SER A 28 -18.88 -16.75 -14.93
CA SER A 28 -17.72 -16.42 -15.75
C SER A 28 -17.29 -14.95 -15.56
N GLU A 29 -18.23 -14.01 -15.46
CA GLU A 29 -17.92 -12.60 -15.20
C GLU A 29 -17.41 -12.37 -13.78
N LYS A 30 -17.96 -13.05 -12.77
CA LYS A 30 -17.41 -13.03 -11.41
C LYS A 30 -15.95 -13.51 -11.39
N ALA A 31 -15.69 -14.65 -12.03
CA ALA A 31 -14.34 -15.19 -12.16
C ALA A 31 -13.38 -14.24 -12.89
N LEU A 32 -13.85 -13.54 -13.92
CA LEU A 32 -13.06 -12.54 -14.63
C LEU A 32 -12.66 -11.36 -13.72
N HIS A 33 -13.60 -10.82 -12.93
CA HIS A 33 -13.29 -9.74 -11.99
C HIS A 33 -12.31 -10.19 -10.90
N LEU A 34 -12.45 -11.41 -10.36
CA LEU A 34 -11.47 -11.96 -9.42
C LEU A 34 -10.09 -12.11 -10.06
N ARG A 35 -10.01 -12.53 -11.33
CA ARG A 35 -8.74 -12.62 -12.05
C ARG A 35 -8.06 -11.26 -12.23
N ILE A 36 -8.83 -10.25 -12.65
CA ILE A 36 -8.32 -8.88 -12.82
C ILE A 36 -7.83 -8.34 -11.48
N PHE A 37 -8.60 -8.56 -10.41
CA PHE A 37 -8.22 -8.12 -9.08
C PHE A 37 -6.99 -8.86 -8.54
N GLU A 38 -6.88 -10.17 -8.75
CA GLU A 38 -5.70 -10.96 -8.37
C GLU A 38 -4.42 -10.42 -9.02
N GLU A 39 -4.47 -10.13 -10.32
CA GLU A 39 -3.32 -9.60 -11.05
C GLU A 39 -2.93 -8.22 -10.55
N PHE A 40 -3.92 -7.36 -10.28
CA PHE A 40 -3.70 -6.07 -9.66
C PHE A 40 -3.08 -6.20 -8.26
N LEU A 41 -3.60 -7.09 -7.42
CA LEU A 41 -3.10 -7.34 -6.08
C LEU A 41 -1.65 -7.83 -6.10
N ALA A 42 -1.33 -8.78 -6.98
CA ALA A 42 0.03 -9.28 -7.16
C ALA A 42 1.02 -8.18 -7.56
N GLN A 43 0.60 -7.22 -8.39
CA GLN A 43 1.43 -6.07 -8.76
C GLN A 43 1.62 -5.10 -7.60
N VAL A 44 0.59 -4.86 -6.78
CA VAL A 44 0.70 -4.07 -5.55
C VAL A 44 1.68 -4.74 -4.58
N GLU A 45 1.55 -6.06 -4.35
CA GLU A 45 2.44 -6.84 -3.47
C GLU A 45 3.89 -6.82 -3.95
N THR A 46 4.10 -6.98 -5.27
CA THR A 46 5.45 -6.97 -5.85
C THR A 46 6.09 -5.58 -5.74
N SER A 47 5.34 -4.52 -6.08
CA SER A 47 5.87 -3.15 -6.11
C SER A 47 6.04 -2.56 -4.71
N ALA A 48 5.01 -2.66 -3.87
CA ALA A 48 4.98 -2.02 -2.56
C ALA A 48 5.61 -2.89 -1.46
N MET A 49 5.47 -4.21 -1.53
CA MET A 49 5.87 -5.13 -0.46
C MET A 49 7.05 -6.05 -0.83
N ARG A 50 7.49 -6.04 -2.09
CA ARG A 50 8.57 -6.91 -2.63
C ARG A 50 8.32 -8.40 -2.41
N ARG A 51 7.06 -8.82 -2.46
CA ARG A 51 6.65 -10.22 -2.37
C ARG A 51 6.28 -10.75 -3.75
N THR A 52 6.80 -11.92 -4.10
CA THR A 52 6.37 -12.67 -5.29
C THR A 52 5.43 -13.77 -4.83
N ILE A 53 4.21 -13.80 -5.38
CA ILE A 53 3.16 -14.73 -4.94
C ILE A 53 2.65 -15.53 -6.13
N SER A 54 2.43 -16.83 -5.93
CA SER A 54 1.80 -17.72 -6.90
C SER A 54 0.31 -17.39 -7.03
N GLY A 55 -0.21 -17.38 -8.26
CA GLY A 55 -1.64 -17.17 -8.50
C GLY A 55 -2.48 -18.40 -8.13
N PHE A 56 -3.79 -18.17 -7.96
CA PHE A 56 -4.79 -19.19 -7.67
C PHE A 56 -4.85 -20.27 -8.76
N ASP A 57 -4.99 -21.53 -8.37
CA ASP A 57 -5.21 -22.61 -9.34
C ASP A 57 -6.63 -22.57 -9.90
N THR A 58 -6.76 -22.06 -11.12
CA THR A 58 -8.04 -21.95 -11.83
C THR A 58 -8.49 -23.24 -12.52
N SER A 59 -7.78 -24.36 -12.34
CA SER A 59 -8.08 -25.62 -13.03
C SER A 59 -9.48 -26.16 -12.71
N GLY A 60 -9.84 -26.21 -11.41
CA GLY A 60 -11.15 -26.65 -10.91
C GLY A 60 -12.28 -25.77 -11.44
N LEU A 61 -12.15 -24.45 -11.29
CA LEU A 61 -13.12 -23.47 -11.80
C LEU A 61 -13.33 -23.59 -13.32
N LYS A 62 -12.26 -23.75 -14.11
CA LYS A 62 -12.38 -23.93 -15.56
C LYS A 62 -13.13 -25.21 -15.92
N GLN A 63 -12.93 -26.29 -15.17
CA GLN A 63 -13.67 -27.53 -15.38
C GLN A 63 -15.16 -27.35 -15.03
N ALA A 64 -15.46 -26.72 -13.90
CA ALA A 64 -16.83 -26.44 -13.46
C ALA A 64 -17.58 -25.56 -14.47
N LEU A 65 -16.98 -24.45 -14.92
CA LEU A 65 -17.58 -23.55 -15.91
C LEU A 65 -17.78 -24.24 -17.28
N ARG A 66 -16.87 -25.14 -17.69
CA ARG A 66 -17.06 -25.92 -18.93
C ARG A 66 -18.24 -26.88 -18.82
N ARG A 67 -18.37 -27.58 -17.68
CA ARG A 67 -19.52 -28.45 -17.41
C ARG A 67 -20.82 -27.63 -17.43
N LEU A 68 -20.84 -26.50 -16.73
CA LEU A 68 -22.01 -25.62 -16.65
C LEU A 68 -22.47 -25.08 -18.01
N ARG A 69 -21.53 -24.81 -18.93
CA ARG A 69 -21.85 -24.42 -20.33
C ARG A 69 -22.38 -25.56 -21.19
N SER A 70 -22.10 -26.80 -20.80
CA SER A 70 -22.50 -28.00 -21.55
C SER A 70 -23.81 -28.59 -21.02
N ASP A 71 -24.00 -28.49 -19.71
CA ASP A 71 -25.13 -29.01 -18.94
C ASP A 71 -25.33 -28.05 -17.77
N GLU A 72 -26.43 -27.27 -17.79
CA GLU A 72 -26.82 -26.30 -16.73
C GLU A 72 -27.26 -27.01 -15.43
N SER A 73 -26.55 -28.09 -15.08
CA SER A 73 -26.79 -28.89 -13.90
C SER A 73 -26.55 -28.07 -12.62
N PRO A 74 -27.41 -28.21 -11.60
CA PRO A 74 -27.21 -27.59 -10.30
C PRO A 74 -25.85 -27.91 -9.67
N GLU A 75 -25.34 -29.14 -9.87
CA GLU A 75 -24.04 -29.58 -9.36
C GLU A 75 -22.87 -28.79 -9.99
N ALA A 76 -22.92 -28.50 -11.29
CA ALA A 76 -21.89 -27.69 -11.95
C ALA A 76 -21.94 -26.21 -11.51
N THR A 77 -23.13 -25.69 -11.22
CA THR A 77 -23.33 -24.35 -10.64
C THR A 77 -22.71 -24.29 -9.25
N GLU A 78 -23.09 -25.22 -8.37
CA GLU A 78 -22.59 -25.30 -6.99
C GLU A 78 -21.06 -25.44 -6.96
N GLN A 79 -20.49 -26.31 -7.80
CA GLN A 79 -19.04 -26.46 -7.89
C GLN A 79 -18.36 -25.15 -8.32
N ALA A 80 -18.90 -24.45 -9.33
CA ALA A 80 -18.33 -23.19 -9.79
C ALA A 80 -18.42 -22.09 -8.71
N GLU A 81 -19.52 -22.05 -7.94
CA GLU A 81 -19.69 -21.10 -6.82
C GLU A 81 -18.74 -21.39 -5.66
N VAL A 82 -18.51 -22.66 -5.33
CA VAL A 82 -17.53 -23.10 -4.32
C VAL A 82 -16.13 -22.65 -4.72
N GLU A 83 -15.71 -22.92 -5.96
CA GLU A 83 -14.39 -22.51 -6.47
C GLU A 83 -14.22 -20.98 -6.47
N ILE A 84 -15.24 -20.23 -6.86
CA ILE A 84 -15.23 -18.75 -6.81
C ILE A 84 -15.10 -18.25 -5.37
N SER A 85 -15.79 -18.89 -4.44
CA SER A 85 -15.76 -18.54 -3.02
C SER A 85 -14.41 -18.86 -2.38
N LEU A 86 -13.78 -19.99 -2.75
CA LEU A 86 -12.41 -20.32 -2.34
C LEU A 86 -11.42 -19.27 -2.87
N TRP A 87 -11.53 -18.88 -4.14
CA TRP A 87 -10.67 -17.85 -4.73
C TRP A 87 -10.84 -16.49 -4.03
N ALA A 88 -12.08 -16.06 -3.80
CA ALA A 88 -12.37 -14.81 -3.09
C ALA A 88 -11.81 -14.83 -1.66
N LYS A 89 -11.91 -15.96 -0.95
CA LYS A 89 -11.35 -16.13 0.39
C LYS A 89 -9.82 -16.04 0.41
N GLU A 90 -9.15 -16.64 -0.58
CA GLU A 90 -7.70 -16.54 -0.71
C GLU A 90 -7.26 -15.09 -0.96
N LEU A 91 -7.93 -14.39 -1.88
CA LEU A 91 -7.66 -12.97 -2.16
C LEU A 91 -7.93 -12.09 -0.94
N THR A 92 -8.97 -12.39 -0.16
CA THR A 92 -9.26 -11.68 1.10
C THR A 92 -8.12 -11.85 2.11
N THR A 93 -7.58 -13.07 2.21
CA THR A 93 -6.46 -13.37 3.11
C THR A 93 -5.19 -12.63 2.71
N ARG A 94 -4.91 -12.53 1.40
CA ARG A 94 -3.79 -11.76 0.85
C ARG A 94 -3.96 -10.26 1.09
N ASP A 95 -5.16 -9.74 0.81
CA ASP A 95 -5.50 -8.33 0.94
C ASP A 95 -5.49 -7.82 2.39
N ALA A 96 -5.65 -8.70 3.39
CA ALA A 96 -5.67 -8.32 4.81
C ALA A 96 -4.42 -7.54 5.26
N ASN A 97 -3.25 -7.80 4.63
CA ASN A 97 -1.99 -7.12 4.93
C ASN A 97 -1.71 -5.92 4.03
N ILE A 98 -2.58 -5.66 3.07
CA ILE A 98 -2.47 -4.54 2.14
C ILE A 98 -3.33 -3.41 2.69
N GLU A 99 -2.88 -2.18 2.54
CA GLU A 99 -3.57 -1.01 3.07
C GLU A 99 -3.87 -0.08 1.89
N ALA A 100 -4.83 0.83 2.04
CA ALA A 100 -5.19 1.74 0.95
C ALA A 100 -3.99 2.58 0.48
N TYR A 101 -3.04 2.92 1.36
CA TYR A 101 -1.82 3.61 0.97
C TYR A 101 -0.87 2.76 0.10
N HIS A 102 -0.83 1.42 0.28
CA HIS A 102 -0.03 0.54 -0.57
C HIS A 102 -0.54 0.59 -2.01
N ILE A 103 -1.87 0.53 -2.17
CA ILE A 103 -2.54 0.65 -3.47
C ILE A 103 -2.27 2.02 -4.09
N ARG A 104 -2.44 3.10 -3.31
CA ARG A 104 -2.17 4.47 -3.74
C ARG A 104 -0.75 4.62 -4.27
N ARG A 105 0.25 4.20 -3.49
CA ARG A 105 1.67 4.26 -3.85
C ARG A 105 1.97 3.47 -5.13
N TYR A 106 1.42 2.26 -5.24
CA TYR A 106 1.56 1.47 -6.45
C TYR A 106 1.03 2.25 -7.66
N CYS A 107 -0.21 2.74 -7.60
CA CYS A 107 -0.81 3.47 -8.70
C CYS A 107 -0.08 4.78 -9.05
N ASP A 108 0.45 5.50 -8.06
CA ASP A 108 1.20 6.75 -8.27
C ASP A 108 2.60 6.50 -8.86
N SER A 109 3.17 5.33 -8.62
CA SER A 109 4.47 4.93 -9.21
C SER A 109 4.40 4.53 -10.69
N LEU A 110 3.19 4.37 -11.24
CA LEU A 110 3.00 3.92 -12.62
C LEU A 110 3.21 5.08 -13.61
N LYS A 111 3.96 4.79 -14.68
CA LYS A 111 4.15 5.73 -15.80
C LYS A 111 2.87 5.97 -16.60
N SER A 112 1.98 4.98 -16.63
CA SER A 112 0.71 5.01 -17.36
C SER A 112 -0.44 4.68 -16.42
N LYS A 113 -1.57 5.37 -16.61
CA LYS A 113 -2.80 5.09 -15.86
C LYS A 113 -3.25 3.65 -16.08
N LEU A 114 -3.72 3.01 -15.01
CA LEU A 114 -4.36 1.70 -15.11
C LEU A 114 -5.70 1.82 -15.85
N PRO A 115 -6.13 0.75 -16.55
CA PRO A 115 -7.47 0.67 -17.12
C PRO A 115 -8.57 0.80 -16.05
N VAL A 116 -9.71 1.38 -16.42
CA VAL A 116 -10.86 1.58 -15.51
C VAL A 116 -11.41 0.25 -14.99
N GLU A 117 -11.34 -0.80 -15.81
CA GLU A 117 -11.80 -2.14 -15.50
C GLU A 117 -11.07 -2.74 -14.28
N VAL A 118 -9.80 -2.38 -14.09
CA VAL A 118 -9.01 -2.80 -12.92
C VAL A 118 -9.59 -2.19 -11.64
N PHE A 119 -9.90 -0.89 -11.69
CA PHE A 119 -10.50 -0.20 -10.54
C PHE A 119 -11.92 -0.67 -10.25
N LEU A 120 -12.72 -0.97 -11.28
CA LEU A 120 -14.07 -1.51 -11.10
C LEU A 120 -14.06 -2.94 -10.55
N ALA A 121 -13.12 -3.79 -11.00
CA ALA A 121 -12.93 -5.12 -10.42
C ALA A 121 -12.54 -5.04 -8.94
N ALA A 122 -11.62 -4.15 -8.58
CA ALA A 122 -11.24 -3.90 -7.19
C ALA A 122 -12.40 -3.32 -6.36
N ALA A 123 -13.16 -2.37 -6.91
CA ALA A 123 -14.32 -1.79 -6.24
C ALA A 123 -15.39 -2.85 -5.94
N ARG A 124 -15.67 -3.73 -6.91
CA ARG A 124 -16.58 -4.86 -6.71
C ARG A 124 -16.09 -5.76 -5.57
N PHE A 125 -14.82 -6.15 -5.61
CA PHE A 125 -14.23 -6.99 -4.57
C PHE A 125 -14.39 -6.38 -3.17
N TYR A 126 -13.98 -5.12 -2.98
CA TYR A 126 -14.06 -4.47 -1.66
C TYR A 126 -15.49 -4.21 -1.18
N ARG A 127 -16.45 -4.00 -2.09
CA ARG A 127 -17.88 -3.86 -1.77
C ARG A 127 -18.47 -5.19 -1.28
N ASP A 128 -18.04 -6.30 -1.87
CA ASP A 128 -18.54 -7.63 -1.56
C ASP A 128 -17.94 -8.20 -0.24
N LEU A 129 -16.86 -7.60 0.27
CA LEU A 129 -16.32 -7.91 1.60
C LEU A 129 -17.23 -7.49 2.75
N ASP A 130 -16.95 -8.02 3.93
CA ASP A 130 -17.50 -7.47 5.16
C ASP A 130 -17.06 -6.03 5.37
N TYR A 131 -17.98 -5.25 5.93
CA TYR A 131 -17.73 -3.86 6.22
C TYR A 131 -16.60 -3.74 7.26
N SER A 132 -15.53 -3.05 6.87
CA SER A 132 -14.48 -2.57 7.75
C SER A 132 -14.01 -1.20 7.27
N ARG A 133 -13.32 -0.44 8.13
CA ARG A 133 -12.72 0.83 7.70
C ARG A 133 -11.68 0.64 6.61
N GLN A 134 -10.99 -0.50 6.63
CA GLN A 134 -9.98 -0.84 5.64
C GLN A 134 -10.62 -1.14 4.27
N SER A 135 -11.65 -2.00 4.21
CA SER A 135 -12.36 -2.29 2.96
C SER A 135 -13.04 -1.04 2.41
N LEU A 136 -13.64 -0.21 3.28
CA LEU A 136 -14.20 1.09 2.93
C LEU A 136 -13.15 2.04 2.32
N SER A 137 -11.99 2.22 2.96
CA SER A 137 -10.90 3.06 2.44
C SER A 137 -10.44 2.62 1.06
N LYS A 138 -10.22 1.30 0.89
CA LYS A 138 -9.73 0.75 -0.37
C LYS A 138 -10.79 0.92 -1.46
N PHE A 139 -12.06 0.64 -1.14
CA PHE A 139 -13.20 0.88 -2.02
C PHE A 139 -13.28 2.35 -2.47
N ASP A 140 -13.31 3.28 -1.52
CA ASP A 140 -13.41 4.73 -1.77
C ASP A 140 -12.25 5.23 -2.66
N LEU A 141 -11.04 4.73 -2.41
CA LEU A 141 -9.86 5.03 -3.23
C LEU A 141 -10.04 4.55 -4.68
N VAL A 142 -10.35 3.26 -4.89
CA VAL A 142 -10.41 2.70 -6.25
C VAL A 142 -11.62 3.22 -7.03
N ILE A 143 -12.77 3.42 -6.38
CA ILE A 143 -13.96 3.95 -7.06
C ILE A 143 -13.78 5.44 -7.41
N THR A 144 -13.12 6.23 -6.56
CA THR A 144 -12.77 7.62 -6.88
C THR A 144 -11.83 7.66 -8.09
N ARG A 145 -10.85 6.75 -8.19
CA ARG A 145 -9.96 6.67 -9.36
C ARG A 145 -10.66 6.18 -10.62
N ALA A 146 -11.63 5.29 -10.51
CA ALA A 146 -12.42 4.82 -11.66
C ALA A 146 -13.22 5.96 -12.32
N PHE A 147 -13.70 6.92 -11.52
CA PHE A 147 -14.62 7.99 -11.95
C PHE A 147 -14.01 9.40 -11.95
N SER A 148 -12.70 9.51 -11.80
CA SER A 148 -11.99 10.78 -11.92
C SER A 148 -10.81 10.68 -12.88
N THR A 149 -10.50 11.80 -13.53
CA THR A 149 -9.38 11.93 -14.46
C THR A 149 -8.46 13.05 -13.99
N ASP A 150 -7.17 12.76 -13.92
CA ASP A 150 -6.12 13.76 -13.73
C ASP A 150 -6.08 14.73 -14.92
N ILE A 151 -6.18 16.03 -14.61
CA ILE A 151 -6.15 17.15 -15.57
C ILE A 151 -4.84 17.96 -15.49
N GLY A 152 -3.84 17.45 -14.77
CA GLY A 152 -2.55 18.09 -14.53
C GLY A 152 -2.53 18.91 -13.23
N GLU A 153 -1.33 19.36 -12.84
CA GLU A 153 -1.10 20.20 -11.65
C GLU A 153 -1.66 19.58 -10.36
N LEU A 154 -1.61 18.25 -10.25
CA LEU A 154 -2.18 17.49 -9.13
C LEU A 154 -3.70 17.64 -8.99
N ARG A 155 -4.41 18.08 -10.03
CA ARG A 155 -5.87 18.25 -9.99
C ARG A 155 -6.57 17.12 -10.72
N ARG A 156 -7.78 16.82 -10.25
CA ARG A 156 -8.68 15.84 -10.87
C ARG A 156 -10.01 16.47 -11.22
N THR A 157 -10.66 15.93 -12.24
CA THR A 157 -12.06 16.22 -12.55
C THR A 157 -12.86 14.94 -12.55
N LEU A 158 -14.15 15.03 -12.25
CA LEU A 158 -15.07 13.92 -12.48
C LEU A 158 -15.23 13.67 -13.98
N ILE A 159 -15.44 12.41 -14.35
CA ILE A 159 -15.68 12.02 -15.76
C ILE A 159 -17.05 12.50 -16.23
N THR A 160 -18.03 12.57 -15.33
CA THR A 160 -19.35 13.15 -15.56
C THR A 160 -19.87 13.87 -14.29
N ASP A 161 -21.03 14.50 -14.36
CA ASP A 161 -21.71 15.11 -13.21
C ASP A 161 -22.16 14.07 -12.16
N ARG A 162 -22.53 14.56 -10.98
CA ARG A 162 -22.78 13.72 -9.81
C ARG A 162 -24.03 12.85 -9.97
N GLU A 163 -25.05 13.37 -10.63
CA GLU A 163 -26.31 12.69 -10.87
C GLU A 163 -26.13 11.56 -11.88
N GLU A 164 -25.47 11.81 -13.01
CA GLU A 164 -25.11 10.79 -13.98
C GLU A 164 -24.15 9.75 -13.36
N LEU A 165 -23.19 10.18 -12.53
CA LEU A 165 -22.30 9.28 -11.82
C LEU A 165 -23.07 8.34 -10.88
N ALA A 166 -24.10 8.84 -10.18
CA ALA A 166 -24.94 8.01 -9.33
C ALA A 166 -25.70 6.95 -10.14
N GLU A 167 -26.21 7.31 -11.33
CA GLU A 167 -26.87 6.39 -12.25
C GLU A 167 -25.90 5.32 -12.78
N GLN A 168 -24.69 5.71 -13.17
CA GLN A 168 -23.65 4.80 -13.62
C GLN A 168 -23.26 3.79 -12.53
N ILE A 169 -23.10 4.24 -11.29
CA ILE A 169 -22.79 3.35 -10.16
C ILE A 169 -23.98 2.41 -9.87
N ALA A 170 -25.21 2.90 -9.94
CA ALA A 170 -26.40 2.07 -9.77
C ALA A 170 -26.50 0.97 -10.84
N MET A 171 -26.21 1.31 -12.11
CA MET A 171 -26.15 0.34 -13.20
C MET A 171 -25.05 -0.72 -12.95
N LEU A 172 -23.85 -0.29 -12.52
CA LEU A 172 -22.76 -1.22 -12.18
C LEU A 172 -23.20 -2.22 -11.09
N TYR A 173 -23.81 -1.74 -10.01
CA TYR A 173 -24.27 -2.61 -8.93
C TYR A 173 -25.36 -3.56 -9.38
N SER A 174 -26.31 -3.09 -10.19
CA SER A 174 -27.35 -3.95 -10.75
C SER A 174 -26.76 -5.10 -11.57
N GLY A 175 -25.69 -4.84 -12.35
CA GLY A 175 -24.97 -5.88 -13.07
C GLY A 175 -24.19 -6.82 -12.15
N TRP A 176 -23.60 -6.31 -11.07
CA TRP A 176 -22.85 -7.13 -10.10
C TRP A 176 -23.77 -8.07 -9.30
N ASP A 177 -24.99 -7.63 -9.03
CA ASP A 177 -25.95 -8.27 -8.13
C ASP A 177 -27.10 -8.97 -8.87
N ALA A 178 -27.04 -9.13 -10.19
CA ALA A 178 -28.12 -9.68 -11.02
C ALA A 178 -28.67 -11.06 -10.61
N MET A 179 -27.99 -11.79 -9.70
CA MET A 179 -28.41 -13.07 -9.14
C MET A 179 -28.65 -13.05 -7.62
N CYS A 180 -28.45 -11.92 -6.93
CA CYS A 180 -28.73 -11.77 -5.51
C CYS A 180 -30.14 -11.21 -5.31
N GLU A 181 -31.06 -12.01 -4.78
CA GLU A 181 -32.42 -11.59 -4.42
C GLU A 181 -32.46 -10.52 -3.29
N THR A 182 -31.31 -10.25 -2.66
CA THR A 182 -31.16 -9.45 -1.44
C THR A 182 -30.75 -7.99 -1.65
N ASN A 183 -31.00 -7.40 -2.81
CA ASN A 183 -30.81 -5.94 -2.98
C ASN A 183 -32.01 -5.14 -2.49
N ALA A 184 -32.33 -5.35 -1.21
CA ALA A 184 -33.03 -4.37 -0.40
C ALA A 184 -32.07 -3.22 -0.06
N PHE A 185 -31.63 -2.44 -1.07
CA PHE A 185 -31.44 -1.00 -0.80
C PHE A 185 -32.86 -0.45 -0.62
N GLU A 186 -33.42 -0.76 0.55
CA GLU A 186 -34.74 -0.28 0.97
C GLU A 186 -34.77 1.23 0.81
N SER A 187 -35.89 1.67 0.25
CA SER A 187 -36.28 3.06 0.05
C SER A 187 -35.71 4.03 1.09
N GLY A 188 -34.94 5.00 0.59
CA GLY A 188 -34.76 6.30 1.26
C GLY A 188 -33.45 6.48 1.99
N ILE A 189 -32.35 6.63 1.25
CA ILE A 189 -31.23 7.41 1.78
C ILE A 189 -31.73 8.82 2.07
N SER A 190 -31.57 9.26 3.32
CA SER A 190 -31.90 10.64 3.67
C SER A 190 -31.08 11.59 2.80
N ALA A 191 -31.74 12.59 2.24
CA ALA A 191 -31.08 13.68 1.52
C ALA A 191 -29.99 14.33 2.38
N ASP A 192 -30.15 14.32 3.71
CA ASP A 192 -29.18 14.81 4.68
C ASP A 192 -27.83 14.09 4.58
N ILE A 193 -27.83 12.78 4.27
CA ILE A 193 -26.59 12.00 4.17
C ILE A 193 -25.72 12.53 3.02
N VAL A 194 -26.35 12.83 1.89
CA VAL A 194 -25.70 13.36 0.70
C VAL A 194 -25.32 14.83 0.92
N SER A 195 -26.24 15.64 1.46
CA SER A 195 -26.04 17.08 1.73
C SER A 195 -24.82 17.33 2.62
N ARG A 196 -24.52 16.43 3.56
CA ARG A 196 -23.36 16.58 4.43
C ARG A 196 -22.02 16.57 3.68
N PHE A 197 -21.92 15.88 2.54
CA PHE A 197 -20.73 15.96 1.69
C PHE A 197 -20.62 17.33 1.02
N ASP A 198 -21.74 17.90 0.59
CA ASP A 198 -21.78 19.23 -0.02
C ASP A 198 -21.34 20.31 0.99
N GLU A 199 -21.78 20.20 2.25
CA GLU A 199 -21.33 21.06 3.35
C GLU A 199 -19.81 20.98 3.58
N PHE A 200 -19.22 19.79 3.52
CA PHE A 200 -17.76 19.64 3.63
C PHE A 200 -17.02 20.27 2.44
N VAL A 201 -17.58 20.18 1.23
CA VAL A 201 -17.01 20.82 0.04
C VAL A 201 -17.08 22.34 0.17
N GLU A 202 -18.23 22.89 0.57
CA GLU A 202 -18.41 24.33 0.78
C GLU A 202 -17.44 24.87 1.84
N GLU A 203 -17.32 24.18 2.99
CA GLU A 203 -16.37 24.52 4.05
C GLU A 203 -14.91 24.51 3.53
N CYS A 204 -14.54 23.50 2.74
CA CYS A 204 -13.21 23.40 2.16
C CYS A 204 -12.92 24.55 1.19
N VAL A 205 -13.85 24.80 0.26
CA VAL A 205 -13.70 25.82 -0.77
C VAL A 205 -13.63 27.23 -0.17
N ALA A 206 -14.37 27.48 0.91
CA ALA A 206 -14.35 28.75 1.64
C ALA A 206 -13.02 29.01 2.39
N THR A 207 -12.17 28.01 2.55
CA THR A 207 -10.92 28.14 3.30
C THR A 207 -9.80 28.73 2.44
N ASP A 208 -9.31 29.94 2.77
CA ASP A 208 -8.39 30.71 1.92
C ASP A 208 -6.89 30.37 2.05
N ASP A 209 -6.50 29.70 3.13
CA ASP A 209 -5.12 29.38 3.43
C ASP A 209 -4.96 27.99 4.08
N PHE A 210 -3.77 27.41 3.94
CA PHE A 210 -3.49 26.06 4.42
C PHE A 210 -3.57 25.94 5.96
N SER A 211 -3.18 26.99 6.70
CA SER A 211 -3.17 26.97 8.17
C SER A 211 -4.59 26.86 8.73
N THR A 212 -5.52 27.60 8.13
CA THR A 212 -6.95 27.51 8.44
C THR A 212 -7.51 26.14 8.11
N LEU A 213 -7.17 25.58 6.93
CA LEU A 213 -7.63 24.24 6.54
C LEU A 213 -7.12 23.17 7.53
N SER A 214 -5.83 23.21 7.87
CA SER A 214 -5.21 22.28 8.80
C SER A 214 -5.83 22.36 10.20
N SER A 215 -6.17 23.57 10.66
CA SER A 215 -6.75 23.78 12.00
C SER A 215 -8.23 23.40 12.09
N SER A 216 -8.96 23.35 10.97
CA SER A 216 -10.40 23.03 10.91
C SER A 216 -10.75 21.58 11.26
N LYS A 217 -9.76 20.67 11.18
CA LYS A 217 -9.95 19.21 11.27
C LYS A 217 -10.97 18.65 10.27
N LEU A 218 -11.11 19.32 9.12
CA LEU A 218 -12.06 18.92 8.08
C LEU A 218 -11.85 17.47 7.62
N PHE A 219 -10.60 17.06 7.41
CA PHE A 219 -10.27 15.69 6.97
C PHE A 219 -10.68 14.63 7.99
N ASP A 220 -10.49 14.88 9.28
CA ASP A 220 -10.93 13.95 10.34
C ASP A 220 -12.45 13.81 10.33
N ARG A 221 -13.16 14.95 10.27
CA ARG A 221 -14.63 14.97 10.19
C ARG A 221 -15.16 14.23 8.97
N ILE A 222 -14.53 14.39 7.80
CA ILE A 222 -14.92 13.66 6.59
C ILE A 222 -14.73 12.15 6.79
N ARG A 223 -13.59 11.72 7.37
CA ARG A 223 -13.29 10.29 7.56
C ARG A 223 -14.17 9.64 8.62
N GLU A 224 -14.39 10.33 9.73
CA GLU A 224 -15.34 9.92 10.78
C GLU A 224 -16.75 9.83 10.20
N TYR A 225 -17.14 10.79 9.36
CA TYR A 225 -18.44 10.75 8.70
C TYR A 225 -18.57 9.54 7.78
N LYS A 226 -17.63 9.33 6.85
CA LYS A 226 -17.63 8.17 5.94
C LYS A 226 -17.68 6.84 6.67
N SER A 227 -16.83 6.68 7.70
CA SER A 227 -16.82 5.46 8.51
C SER A 227 -18.10 5.30 9.35
N GLY A 228 -18.71 6.40 9.81
CA GLY A 228 -19.98 6.38 10.51
C GLY A 228 -21.18 5.93 9.68
N LEU A 229 -21.08 6.00 8.34
CA LEU A 229 -22.16 5.56 7.44
C LEU A 229 -22.30 4.03 7.36
N GLY A 230 -21.27 3.26 7.72
CA GLY A 230 -21.32 1.80 7.64
C GLY A 230 -21.62 1.31 6.22
N ARG A 231 -22.52 0.32 6.10
CA ARG A 231 -22.99 -0.22 4.81
C ARG A 231 -23.73 0.83 3.95
N ASN A 232 -24.29 1.88 4.54
CA ASN A 232 -24.99 2.94 3.79
C ASN A 232 -24.03 3.73 2.87
N PHE A 233 -22.71 3.66 3.13
CA PHE A 233 -21.72 4.27 2.24
C PHE A 233 -21.81 3.70 0.82
N PHE A 234 -22.07 2.40 0.67
CA PHE A 234 -22.12 1.71 -0.62
C PHE A 234 -23.39 1.98 -1.42
N HIS A 235 -24.23 2.94 -1.03
CA HIS A 235 -25.35 3.33 -1.86
C HIS A 235 -24.90 4.27 -2.99
N PRO A 236 -25.36 4.11 -4.25
CA PRO A 236 -24.86 4.85 -5.40
C PRO A 236 -24.80 6.38 -5.23
N LYS A 237 -25.86 6.98 -4.68
CA LYS A 237 -25.92 8.44 -4.40
C LYS A 237 -24.91 8.91 -3.34
N VAL A 238 -24.58 8.05 -2.38
CA VAL A 238 -23.62 8.37 -1.32
C VAL A 238 -22.21 8.24 -1.86
N VAL A 239 -21.93 7.18 -2.64
CA VAL A 239 -20.64 7.00 -3.32
C VAL A 239 -20.38 8.15 -4.30
N SER A 240 -21.36 8.56 -5.12
CA SER A 240 -21.15 9.68 -6.06
C SER A 240 -20.86 11.00 -5.34
N ALA A 241 -21.55 11.28 -4.23
CA ALA A 241 -21.29 12.44 -3.38
C ALA A 241 -19.90 12.38 -2.72
N ALA A 242 -19.49 11.19 -2.22
CA ALA A 242 -18.19 10.98 -1.63
C ALA A 242 -17.04 11.16 -2.65
N ILE A 243 -17.20 10.66 -3.87
CA ILE A 243 -16.25 10.87 -4.97
C ILE A 243 -16.12 12.37 -5.29
N GLY A 244 -17.25 13.07 -5.43
CA GLY A 244 -17.26 14.51 -5.65
C GLY A 244 -16.55 15.28 -4.53
N CYS A 245 -16.83 14.92 -3.28
CA CYS A 245 -16.17 15.48 -2.11
C CYS A 245 -14.65 15.22 -2.12
N ASN A 246 -14.20 14.00 -2.42
CA ASN A 246 -12.78 13.64 -2.48
C ASN A 246 -12.04 14.47 -3.53
N VAL A 247 -12.63 14.62 -4.72
CA VAL A 247 -12.03 15.39 -5.81
C VAL A 247 -11.98 16.87 -5.46
N ALA A 248 -13.05 17.45 -4.94
CA ALA A 248 -13.11 18.87 -4.61
C ALA A 248 -12.15 19.23 -3.46
N VAL A 249 -12.18 18.46 -2.36
CA VAL A 249 -11.30 18.68 -1.21
C VAL A 249 -9.85 18.44 -1.59
N GLY A 250 -9.55 17.39 -2.37
CA GLY A 250 -8.20 17.13 -2.84
C GLY A 250 -7.64 18.24 -3.73
N ASN A 251 -8.44 18.72 -4.68
CA ASN A 251 -8.06 19.86 -5.52
C ASN A 251 -7.80 21.13 -4.70
N ARG A 252 -8.63 21.39 -3.67
CA ARG A 252 -8.46 22.57 -2.82
C ARG A 252 -7.21 22.47 -1.95
N LEU A 253 -6.93 21.30 -1.39
CA LEU A 253 -5.69 21.04 -0.65
C LEU A 253 -4.46 21.32 -1.53
N ASN A 254 -4.44 20.76 -2.74
CA ASN A 254 -3.33 20.94 -3.68
C ASN A 254 -3.16 22.42 -4.06
N TYR A 255 -4.26 23.13 -4.33
CA TYR A 255 -4.23 24.57 -4.56
C TYR A 255 -3.63 25.36 -3.38
N LEU A 256 -4.07 25.08 -2.15
CA LEU A 256 -3.58 25.78 -0.97
C LEU A 256 -2.11 25.45 -0.68
N MET A 257 -1.66 24.24 -0.98
CA MET A 257 -0.25 23.85 -0.87
C MET A 257 0.62 24.60 -1.88
N THR A 258 0.22 24.65 -3.15
CA THR A 258 0.94 25.43 -4.18
C THR A 258 0.95 26.92 -3.85
N LYS A 259 -0.15 27.45 -3.30
CA LYS A 259 -0.23 28.84 -2.84
C LYS A 259 0.69 29.12 -1.65
N ALA A 260 0.81 28.17 -0.72
CA ALA A 260 1.66 28.31 0.47
C ALA A 260 3.15 28.09 0.16
N SER A 261 3.47 27.26 -0.83
CA SER A 261 4.81 27.13 -1.38
C SER A 261 4.78 26.71 -2.84
N GLU A 262 5.26 27.61 -3.72
CA GLU A 262 5.41 27.38 -5.15
C GLU A 262 6.41 26.24 -5.42
N ASN A 263 7.47 26.13 -4.61
CA ASN A 263 8.52 25.12 -4.79
C ASN A 263 8.14 23.78 -4.18
N LEU A 264 7.37 23.75 -3.09
CA LEU A 264 7.02 22.48 -2.45
C LEU A 264 6.08 21.65 -3.34
N GLY A 265 5.15 22.28 -4.07
CA GLY A 265 4.30 21.59 -5.03
C GLY A 265 5.07 20.85 -6.12
N GLU A 266 6.11 21.48 -6.69
CA GLU A 266 6.99 20.83 -7.68
C GLU A 266 7.84 19.71 -7.06
N ARG A 267 8.28 19.88 -5.82
CA ARG A 267 9.16 18.93 -5.10
C ARG A 267 8.43 17.71 -4.56
N LEU A 268 7.19 17.89 -4.13
CA LEU A 268 6.29 16.79 -3.80
C LEU A 268 5.97 15.96 -5.05
N GLY A 269 6.10 16.57 -6.23
CA GLY A 269 5.93 15.94 -7.53
C GLY A 269 4.53 15.35 -7.70
N SER A 270 4.33 14.68 -8.83
CA SER A 270 3.19 13.78 -9.02
C SER A 270 3.36 12.44 -8.28
N GLU A 271 4.42 12.28 -7.48
CA GLU A 271 4.79 11.00 -6.87
C GLU A 271 3.91 10.63 -5.67
N TYR A 272 3.28 11.60 -5.02
CA TYR A 272 2.46 11.38 -3.82
C TYR A 272 1.07 12.03 -3.94
N ASP A 273 0.03 11.22 -4.00
CA ASP A 273 -1.36 11.67 -3.86
C ASP A 273 -1.72 11.97 -2.39
N LEU A 274 -1.17 13.07 -1.87
CA LEU A 274 -1.37 13.51 -0.47
C LEU A 274 -2.84 13.76 -0.14
N ALA A 275 -3.57 14.38 -1.07
CA ALA A 275 -5.01 14.56 -0.96
C ALA A 275 -5.73 13.23 -0.71
N GLY A 276 -5.47 12.22 -1.53
CA GLY A 276 -5.98 10.87 -1.33
C GLY A 276 -5.61 10.33 0.05
N ALA A 277 -4.36 10.54 0.51
CA ALA A 277 -3.88 10.06 1.80
C ALA A 277 -4.60 10.69 3.00
N PHE A 278 -5.00 11.96 2.92
CA PHE A 278 -5.82 12.59 3.97
C PHE A 278 -7.28 12.12 3.98
N HIS A 279 -7.79 11.54 2.88
CA HIS A 279 -9.12 10.92 2.84
C HIS A 279 -9.13 9.47 3.34
N ASP A 280 -7.96 8.91 3.63
CA ASP A 280 -7.82 7.51 4.02
C ASP A 280 -8.37 7.26 5.43
N THR A 281 -9.46 6.48 5.50
CA THR A 281 -10.12 6.05 6.73
C THR A 281 -9.44 4.87 7.44
N SER A 282 -8.33 4.34 6.90
CA SER A 282 -7.65 3.17 7.47
C SER A 282 -6.93 3.52 8.78
N PRO A 283 -6.80 2.56 9.72
CA PRO A 283 -6.17 2.82 11.01
C PRO A 283 -4.71 3.31 10.89
N ASN A 284 -4.00 2.86 9.85
CA ASN A 284 -2.58 3.12 9.63
C ASN A 284 -2.28 4.35 8.76
N ALA A 285 -3.31 5.07 8.30
CA ALA A 285 -3.15 6.22 7.40
C ALA A 285 -2.20 7.30 7.97
N GLY A 286 -2.28 7.56 9.28
CA GLY A 286 -1.46 8.59 9.94
C GLY A 286 0.01 8.21 10.01
N ALA A 287 0.32 6.93 10.26
CA ALA A 287 1.70 6.44 10.27
C ALA A 287 2.34 6.59 8.88
N TYR A 288 1.61 6.21 7.83
CA TYR A 288 2.04 6.39 6.44
C TYR A 288 2.25 7.86 6.08
N LEU A 289 1.30 8.74 6.41
CA LEU A 289 1.44 10.17 6.16
C LEU A 289 2.68 10.75 6.85
N ASN A 290 2.93 10.38 8.10
CA ASN A 290 4.13 10.82 8.82
C ASN A 290 5.43 10.32 8.17
N GLU A 291 5.46 9.07 7.68
CA GLU A 291 6.60 8.52 6.93
C GLU A 291 6.87 9.32 5.64
N VAL A 292 5.82 9.55 4.83
CA VAL A 292 5.92 10.32 3.59
C VAL A 292 6.43 11.73 3.88
N LEU A 293 5.83 12.42 4.85
CA LEU A 293 6.25 13.76 5.23
C LEU A 293 7.68 13.82 5.79
N ALA A 294 8.12 12.78 6.52
CA ALA A 294 9.49 12.67 7.00
C ALA A 294 10.50 12.51 5.86
N ASN A 295 10.17 11.69 4.86
CA ASN A 295 10.99 11.53 3.66
C ASN A 295 11.12 12.86 2.91
N ILE A 296 10.00 13.56 2.69
CA ILE A 296 9.98 14.88 2.05
C ILE A 296 10.81 15.88 2.83
N ARG A 297 10.63 15.95 4.16
CA ARG A 297 11.40 16.86 5.01
C ARG A 297 12.90 16.63 4.88
N ASN A 298 13.33 15.36 4.88
CA ASN A 298 14.74 15.01 4.73
C ASN A 298 15.29 15.47 3.38
N GLU A 299 14.54 15.30 2.29
CA GLU A 299 14.91 15.82 0.97
C GLU A 299 14.97 17.35 0.95
N VAL A 300 14.03 18.01 1.66
CA VAL A 300 13.99 19.46 1.81
C VAL A 300 15.23 20.00 2.51
N GLU A 301 15.59 19.41 3.65
CA GLU A 301 16.76 19.79 4.44
C GLU A 301 18.08 19.50 3.70
N LEU A 302 18.16 18.40 2.95
CA LEU A 302 19.34 18.05 2.15
C LEU A 302 19.59 19.03 0.99
N SER A 303 18.54 19.65 0.45
CA SER A 303 18.64 20.49 -0.74
C SER A 303 19.19 21.91 -0.49
N ARG A 304 19.40 22.35 0.77
CA ARG A 304 20.03 23.64 1.18
C ARG A 304 19.64 24.88 0.34
N GLN A 305 18.36 25.07 0.03
CA GLN A 305 17.90 26.23 -0.76
C GLN A 305 17.34 27.38 0.11
N VAL A 306 17.38 28.59 -0.48
CA VAL A 306 17.11 29.91 0.15
C VAL A 306 15.66 30.08 0.66
N ASN A 307 14.72 29.21 0.28
CA ASN A 307 13.30 29.27 0.69
C ASN A 307 12.88 28.16 1.68
N ALA A 308 13.83 27.49 2.36
CA ALA A 308 13.52 26.40 3.29
C ALA A 308 12.59 26.80 4.45
N GLY A 309 12.49 28.10 4.80
CA GLY A 309 11.65 28.57 5.90
C GLY A 309 10.16 28.30 5.70
N SER A 310 9.60 28.75 4.57
CA SER A 310 8.17 28.56 4.25
C SER A 310 7.83 27.08 4.02
N ASP A 311 8.74 26.33 3.37
CA ASP A 311 8.57 24.90 3.14
C ASP A 311 8.52 24.11 4.46
N LEU A 312 9.41 24.44 5.41
CA LEU A 312 9.44 23.79 6.71
C LEU A 312 8.21 24.14 7.57
N ASP A 313 7.70 25.36 7.48
CA ASP A 313 6.47 25.75 8.19
C ASP A 313 5.24 25.04 7.61
N LEU A 314 5.15 24.92 6.29
CA LEU A 314 4.12 24.14 5.62
C LEU A 314 4.22 22.65 5.99
N LEU A 315 5.43 22.07 5.95
CA LEU A 315 5.66 20.69 6.37
C LEU A 315 5.28 20.47 7.83
N ARG A 316 5.62 21.39 8.75
CA ARG A 316 5.18 21.30 10.16
C ARG A 316 3.67 21.30 10.29
N ALA A 317 2.97 22.13 9.51
CA ALA A 317 1.51 22.13 9.48
C ALA A 317 0.95 20.81 8.93
N MET A 318 1.55 20.24 7.87
CA MET A 318 1.20 18.91 7.36
C MET A 318 1.46 17.81 8.38
N PHE A 319 2.56 17.85 9.13
CA PHE A 319 2.85 16.90 10.21
C PHE A 319 1.82 16.98 11.32
N ARG A 320 1.36 18.18 11.69
CA ARG A 320 0.26 18.33 12.66
C ARG A 320 -0.99 17.66 12.14
N LEU A 321 -1.36 17.92 10.89
CA LEU A 321 -2.52 17.29 10.25
C LEU A 321 -2.37 15.76 10.18
N ALA A 322 -1.19 15.24 9.84
CA ALA A 322 -0.90 13.81 9.81
C ALA A 322 -0.90 13.17 11.21
N SER A 323 -0.46 13.88 12.24
CA SER A 323 -0.52 13.42 13.63
C SER A 323 -1.94 13.42 14.21
N ASP A 324 -2.79 14.31 13.71
CA ASP A 324 -4.22 14.35 14.05
C ASP A 324 -5.00 13.23 13.34
N VAL A 325 -4.40 12.57 12.34
CA VAL A 325 -4.89 11.29 11.83
C VAL A 325 -4.70 10.21 12.91
N ARG A 326 -5.60 10.22 13.89
CA ARG A 326 -5.53 9.34 15.04
C ARG A 326 -5.73 7.88 14.63
N PHE A 327 -4.86 7.05 15.18
CA PHE A 327 -5.13 5.65 15.43
C PHE A 327 -6.33 5.58 16.39
N THR A 328 -7.52 5.31 15.87
CA THR A 328 -8.63 4.86 16.72
C THR A 328 -8.54 3.35 16.72
N PRO A 329 -8.01 2.70 17.78
CA PRO A 329 -8.08 1.25 17.88
C PRO A 329 -9.56 0.88 17.76
N GLU A 330 -9.85 -0.13 16.93
CA GLU A 330 -11.21 -0.56 16.66
C GLU A 330 -11.98 -0.67 17.98
N ILE A 331 -13.04 0.14 18.11
CA ILE A 331 -14.02 -0.07 19.17
C ILE A 331 -14.65 -1.40 18.82
N LYS A 332 -14.18 -2.48 19.45
CA LYS A 332 -14.82 -3.79 19.41
C LYS A 332 -16.27 -3.55 19.80
N SER A 333 -17.16 -3.54 18.79
CA SER A 333 -18.58 -3.51 19.03
C SER A 333 -18.91 -4.79 19.81
N ASN A 334 -19.60 -4.64 20.93
CA ASN A 334 -19.96 -5.73 21.82
C ASN A 334 -20.88 -6.72 21.07
N ILE A 335 -20.30 -7.72 20.42
CA ILE A 335 -20.96 -8.98 20.10
C ILE A 335 -20.20 -10.06 20.87
N SER A 336 -20.92 -10.62 21.83
CA SER A 336 -20.47 -11.67 22.75
C SER A 336 -20.10 -12.95 22.00
N THR A 337 -18.81 -13.26 21.93
CA THR A 337 -18.29 -14.63 21.94
C THR A 337 -16.93 -14.69 22.66
N ALA A 338 -16.74 -15.78 23.40
CA ALA A 338 -15.69 -16.07 24.39
C ALA A 338 -14.22 -16.05 23.85
N PRO A 339 -13.20 -16.12 24.72
CA PRO A 339 -11.92 -15.45 24.52
C PRO A 339 -10.90 -16.29 23.75
N ILE A 340 -10.18 -15.64 22.83
CA ILE A 340 -8.84 -16.07 22.40
C ILE A 340 -7.87 -15.00 22.88
N LYS A 341 -7.09 -15.34 23.92
CA LYS A 341 -5.92 -14.59 24.36
C LYS A 341 -4.70 -15.29 23.79
N GLU A 342 -3.91 -14.56 23.03
CA GLU A 342 -2.43 -14.65 22.87
C GLU A 342 -2.08 -14.13 21.48
N HIS A 343 -1.58 -12.89 21.41
CA HIS A 343 -0.59 -12.39 20.42
C HIS A 343 -0.33 -10.86 20.47
N GLU A 344 -0.60 -10.17 21.58
CA GLU A 344 -0.39 -8.70 21.66
C GLU A 344 0.99 -8.24 22.18
N HIS A 345 1.93 -9.14 22.49
CA HIS A 345 3.17 -8.74 23.17
C HIS A 345 4.43 -8.58 22.30
N LEU A 346 4.34 -8.75 20.96
CA LEU A 346 5.53 -8.72 20.08
C LEU A 346 5.62 -7.51 19.13
N LEU A 347 4.62 -6.63 19.07
CA LEU A 347 4.61 -5.50 18.14
C LEU A 347 5.05 -4.14 18.75
N SER A 348 5.31 -4.06 20.06
CA SER A 348 5.67 -2.80 20.72
C SER A 348 7.18 -2.52 20.85
N VAL A 349 8.05 -3.37 20.30
CA VAL A 349 9.52 -3.23 20.47
C VAL A 349 10.22 -2.69 19.21
N ASN A 350 9.62 -2.81 18.02
CA ASN A 350 10.28 -2.42 16.76
C ASN A 350 10.11 -0.95 16.34
N SER A 351 9.36 -0.13 17.08
CA SER A 351 9.09 1.28 16.72
C SER A 351 10.06 2.30 17.33
N ARG A 352 11.27 1.89 17.77
CA ARG A 352 12.25 2.75 18.45
C ARG A 352 13.64 2.84 17.81
N LEU A 353 13.75 2.54 16.51
CA LEU A 353 14.99 2.81 15.77
C LEU A 353 14.72 3.88 14.71
N ASP A 354 14.79 5.14 15.13
CA ASP A 354 15.01 6.27 14.23
C ASP A 354 16.28 6.02 13.39
N PRO A 355 16.33 6.39 12.11
CA PRO A 355 17.58 6.49 11.36
C PRO A 355 18.31 7.76 11.83
N VAL A 356 18.73 7.78 13.09
CA VAL A 356 19.65 8.79 13.58
C VAL A 356 20.93 8.64 12.76
N LYS A 357 21.52 9.77 12.34
CA LYS A 357 22.92 9.87 11.91
C LYS A 357 23.85 9.54 13.09
N PHE A 358 23.73 8.34 13.67
CA PHE A 358 24.77 7.80 14.52
C PHE A 358 25.90 7.36 13.59
N PRO A 359 27.16 7.65 13.92
CA PRO A 359 28.26 6.96 13.28
C PRO A 359 28.20 5.52 13.79
N ILE A 360 27.39 4.67 13.14
CA ILE A 360 27.18 3.26 13.50
C ILE A 360 28.54 2.55 13.60
N SER A 361 29.51 2.94 12.78
CA SER A 361 30.90 2.46 12.85
C SER A 361 31.57 2.74 14.19
N SER A 362 31.29 3.87 14.84
CA SER A 362 31.82 4.19 16.19
C SER A 362 31.10 3.43 17.31
N ALA A 363 29.80 3.16 17.15
CA ALA A 363 29.03 2.35 18.10
C ALA A 363 29.45 0.87 18.03
N ILE A 364 29.66 0.35 16.82
CA ILE A 364 30.22 -0.98 16.59
C ILE A 364 31.63 -1.05 17.17
N GLN A 365 32.49 -0.06 16.90
CA GLN A 365 33.86 -0.04 17.40
C GLN A 365 33.94 0.04 18.94
N ALA A 366 33.04 0.80 19.58
CA ALA A 366 32.91 0.83 21.03
C ALA A 366 32.43 -0.52 21.58
N ALA A 367 31.40 -1.12 20.97
CA ALA A 367 30.87 -2.41 21.40
C ALA A 367 31.84 -3.58 21.20
N ILE A 368 32.69 -3.52 20.15
CA ILE A 368 33.79 -4.48 19.94
C ILE A 368 34.86 -4.33 21.04
N SER A 369 35.16 -3.09 21.44
CA SER A 369 36.19 -2.82 22.47
C SER A 369 35.76 -3.30 23.88
N ASP A 370 34.46 -3.43 24.13
CA ASP A 370 33.88 -3.88 25.40
C ASP A 370 33.55 -5.39 25.45
N SER A 371 33.73 -6.12 24.34
CA SER A 371 33.40 -7.56 24.25
C SER A 371 34.59 -8.44 24.62
N ALA A 372 34.41 -9.37 25.56
CA ALA A 372 35.43 -10.33 26.00
C ALA A 372 35.38 -11.69 25.25
N ALA A 373 34.68 -11.75 24.12
CA ALA A 373 34.31 -13.00 23.43
C ALA A 373 35.35 -13.44 22.35
N PRO A 374 35.43 -14.75 22.01
CA PRO A 374 36.46 -15.33 21.15
C PRO A 374 36.32 -15.04 19.63
N ALA A 375 35.45 -14.09 19.25
CA ALA A 375 35.22 -13.67 17.87
C ALA A 375 36.03 -12.41 17.49
N GLU A 376 37.20 -12.19 18.10
CA GLU A 376 38.04 -10.99 17.91
C GLU A 376 38.40 -10.72 16.44
N GLY A 377 38.43 -11.75 15.58
CA GLY A 377 38.65 -11.57 14.14
C GLY A 377 37.40 -11.18 13.35
N PHE A 378 36.26 -11.82 13.64
CA PHE A 378 35.05 -11.69 12.82
C PHE A 378 34.45 -10.29 12.86
N TYR A 379 34.33 -9.71 14.05
CA TYR A 379 33.79 -8.36 14.21
C TYR A 379 34.71 -7.30 13.59
N GLY A 380 36.03 -7.50 13.68
CA GLY A 380 37.02 -6.67 13.01
C GLY A 380 36.88 -6.74 11.49
N ASP A 381 36.68 -7.94 10.93
CA ASP A 381 36.48 -8.15 9.50
C ASP A 381 35.19 -7.51 8.99
N CYS A 382 34.09 -7.59 9.76
CA CYS A 382 32.82 -6.93 9.44
C CYS A 382 32.96 -5.40 9.43
N LEU A 383 33.67 -4.84 10.42
CA LEU A 383 33.90 -3.41 10.52
C LEU A 383 34.82 -2.91 9.39
N ASP A 384 35.93 -3.59 9.11
CA ASP A 384 36.84 -3.25 8.00
C ASP A 384 36.13 -3.32 6.65
N ALA A 385 35.37 -4.40 6.40
CA ALA A 385 34.59 -4.53 5.16
C ALA A 385 33.57 -3.40 5.00
N SER A 386 32.86 -3.05 6.08
CA SER A 386 31.89 -1.96 6.09
C SER A 386 32.53 -0.61 5.80
N LEU A 387 33.62 -0.27 6.50
CA LEU A 387 34.35 0.98 6.33
C LEU A 387 34.94 1.13 4.92
N ARG A 388 35.50 0.04 4.38
CA ARG A 388 35.99 0.01 3.01
C ARG A 388 34.85 0.26 2.03
N LEU A 389 33.74 -0.47 2.15
CA LEU A 389 32.62 -0.30 1.23
C LEU A 389 32.05 1.13 1.30
N GLU A 390 31.92 1.70 2.49
CA GLU A 390 31.50 3.10 2.68
C GLU A 390 32.45 4.12 2.03
N SER A 391 33.76 3.90 2.14
CA SER A 391 34.76 4.74 1.48
C SER A 391 34.63 4.68 -0.04
N SER A 392 34.38 3.50 -0.62
CA SER A 392 34.10 3.37 -2.07
C SER A 392 32.79 4.05 -2.48
N LEU A 393 31.72 3.85 -1.70
CA LEU A 393 30.43 4.48 -1.95
C LEU A 393 30.52 6.02 -1.89
N SER A 394 31.34 6.55 -0.97
CA SER A 394 31.56 7.98 -0.82
C SER A 394 32.31 8.58 -2.02
N ARG A 395 33.25 7.84 -2.63
CA ARG A 395 33.95 8.24 -3.87
C ARG A 395 33.03 8.28 -5.09
N ILE A 396 31.99 7.46 -5.10
CA ILE A 396 31.01 7.38 -6.21
C ILE A 396 29.99 8.51 -6.14
N ASN A 397 29.71 9.02 -4.95
CA ASN A 397 28.72 10.07 -4.73
C ASN A 397 29.22 11.42 -5.27
N GLY A 398 29.05 11.64 -6.59
CA GLY A 398 29.45 12.86 -7.30
C GLY A 398 30.43 12.67 -8.47
N SER A 399 30.86 11.43 -8.75
CA SER A 399 31.85 11.11 -9.80
C SER A 399 31.20 10.30 -10.93
N ASN A 400 31.70 10.42 -12.16
CA ASN A 400 31.38 9.46 -13.22
C ASN A 400 31.93 8.08 -12.82
N ILE A 401 31.07 7.07 -12.79
CA ILE A 401 31.44 5.70 -12.40
C ILE A 401 32.30 5.08 -13.51
N THR A 402 33.54 4.76 -13.18
CA THR A 402 34.45 4.05 -14.09
C THR A 402 34.31 2.53 -13.93
N SER A 403 34.71 1.76 -14.94
CA SER A 403 34.69 0.28 -14.87
C SER A 403 35.48 -0.25 -13.66
N ASP A 404 36.63 0.35 -13.36
CA ASP A 404 37.45 -0.05 -12.20
C ASP A 404 36.72 0.13 -10.87
N MET A 405 35.90 1.19 -10.74
CA MET A 405 35.09 1.42 -9.53
C MET A 405 33.95 0.41 -9.40
N VAL A 406 33.42 -0.08 -10.53
CA VAL A 406 32.39 -1.13 -10.58
C VAL A 406 32.96 -2.45 -10.10
N ASP A 407 34.12 -2.85 -10.62
CA ASP A 407 34.80 -4.09 -10.22
C ASP A 407 35.23 -4.04 -8.74
N GLU A 408 35.72 -2.89 -8.28
CA GLU A 408 36.04 -2.65 -6.88
C GLU A 408 34.80 -2.78 -5.97
N LEU A 409 33.65 -2.23 -6.38
CA LEU A 409 32.39 -2.38 -5.64
C LEU A 409 31.91 -3.83 -5.63
N ALA A 410 31.98 -4.53 -6.77
CA ALA A 410 31.55 -5.92 -6.87
C ALA A 410 32.34 -6.81 -5.91
N GLY A 411 33.68 -6.69 -5.89
CA GLY A 411 34.52 -7.45 -4.97
C GLY A 411 34.24 -7.15 -3.50
N ARG A 412 33.96 -5.89 -3.16
CA ARG A 412 33.60 -5.49 -1.78
C ARG A 412 32.20 -5.96 -1.38
N LEU A 413 31.24 -5.95 -2.31
CA LEU A 413 29.88 -6.44 -2.09
C LEU A 413 29.88 -7.93 -1.76
N VAL A 414 30.60 -8.75 -2.56
CA VAL A 414 30.74 -10.19 -2.30
C VAL A 414 31.33 -10.45 -0.91
N LYS A 415 32.34 -9.66 -0.49
CA LYS A 415 32.90 -9.77 0.87
C LYS A 415 31.87 -9.45 1.95
N VAL A 416 31.05 -8.41 1.75
CA VAL A 416 29.99 -8.01 2.70
C VAL A 416 28.87 -9.03 2.77
N GLU A 417 28.46 -9.62 1.65
CA GLU A 417 27.44 -10.67 1.61
C GLU A 417 27.92 -11.94 2.33
N ASN A 418 29.16 -12.37 2.09
CA ASN A 418 29.75 -13.50 2.79
C ASN A 418 29.78 -13.27 4.31
N LEU A 419 30.17 -12.07 4.76
CA LEU A 419 30.19 -11.72 6.18
C LEU A 419 28.78 -11.62 6.79
N ALA A 420 27.78 -11.19 6.01
CA ALA A 420 26.39 -11.14 6.45
C ALA A 420 25.83 -12.56 6.66
N ASN A 421 26.13 -13.49 5.75
CA ASN A 421 25.72 -14.90 5.89
C ASN A 421 26.37 -15.53 7.13
N VAL A 422 27.66 -15.27 7.37
CA VAL A 422 28.34 -15.75 8.58
C VAL A 422 27.75 -15.12 9.85
N ALA A 423 27.41 -13.83 9.85
CA ALA A 423 26.74 -13.17 10.98
C ALA A 423 25.37 -13.81 11.27
N GLU A 424 24.63 -14.18 10.23
CA GLU A 424 23.34 -14.86 10.35
C GLU A 424 23.49 -16.25 10.98
N GLU A 425 24.49 -17.03 10.59
CA GLU A 425 24.81 -18.31 11.24
C GLU A 425 25.13 -18.13 12.74
N TYR A 426 25.91 -17.10 13.10
CA TYR A 426 26.19 -16.79 14.51
C TYR A 426 24.94 -16.36 15.28
N LEU A 427 23.99 -15.68 14.63
CA LEU A 427 22.73 -15.25 15.26
C LEU A 427 21.86 -16.43 15.71
N ILE A 428 21.99 -17.62 15.07
CA ILE A 428 21.14 -18.78 15.36
C ILE A 428 21.42 -19.40 16.75
N GLY A 429 22.57 -19.13 17.36
CA GLY A 429 22.92 -19.65 18.70
C GLY A 429 23.19 -18.60 19.77
N THR A 430 23.21 -17.31 19.41
CA THR A 430 23.69 -16.25 20.30
C THR A 430 22.55 -15.56 21.06
N GLN A 431 22.76 -15.31 22.35
CA GLN A 431 21.81 -14.68 23.28
C GLN A 431 22.44 -13.44 23.92
N GLY A 432 21.62 -12.57 24.53
CA GLY A 432 22.09 -11.41 25.30
C GLY A 432 22.76 -10.32 24.46
N SER A 433 23.72 -9.60 25.06
CA SER A 433 24.38 -8.42 24.45
C SER A 433 25.16 -8.74 23.18
N GLU A 434 25.67 -9.96 23.04
CA GLU A 434 26.37 -10.40 21.83
C GLU A 434 25.41 -10.55 20.64
N ARG A 435 24.18 -11.00 20.89
CA ARG A 435 23.12 -11.07 19.87
C ARG A 435 22.75 -9.69 19.37
N GLU A 436 22.66 -8.71 20.27
CA GLU A 436 22.36 -7.31 19.90
C GLU A 436 23.46 -6.72 19.02
N LEU A 437 24.74 -6.98 19.34
CA LEU A 437 25.87 -6.56 18.53
C LEU A 437 25.85 -7.22 17.14
N LEU A 438 25.60 -8.54 17.07
CA LEU A 438 25.50 -9.27 15.80
C LEU A 438 24.33 -8.75 14.93
N LEU A 439 23.17 -8.46 15.53
CA LEU A 439 22.04 -7.88 14.81
C LEU A 439 22.38 -6.50 14.23
N LEU A 440 23.11 -5.69 14.99
CA LEU A 440 23.52 -4.35 14.56
C LEU A 440 24.54 -4.42 13.40
N ILE A 441 25.48 -5.36 13.46
CA ILE A 441 26.46 -5.62 12.40
C ILE A 441 25.78 -6.17 11.15
N TRP A 442 24.92 -7.19 11.30
CA TRP A 442 24.17 -7.79 10.20
C TRP A 442 23.29 -6.76 9.48
N ASN A 443 22.53 -5.95 10.23
CA ASN A 443 21.73 -4.88 9.66
C ASN A 443 22.59 -3.84 8.92
N ARG A 444 23.78 -3.49 9.44
CA ARG A 444 24.71 -2.59 8.75
C ARG A 444 25.20 -3.17 7.42
N LEU A 445 25.62 -4.44 7.40
CA LEU A 445 26.08 -5.12 6.19
C LEU A 445 24.96 -5.16 5.13
N LEU A 446 23.73 -5.50 5.54
CA LEU A 446 22.57 -5.54 4.65
C LEU A 446 22.25 -4.15 4.07
N GLN A 447 22.28 -3.10 4.88
CA GLN A 447 22.07 -1.72 4.41
C GLN A 447 23.11 -1.31 3.38
N LEU A 448 24.38 -1.68 3.57
CA LEU A 448 25.44 -1.37 2.62
C LEU A 448 25.25 -2.14 1.30
N ALA A 449 24.91 -3.43 1.35
CA ALA A 449 24.60 -4.23 0.17
C ALA A 449 23.44 -3.61 -0.65
N LEU A 450 22.36 -3.22 0.02
CA LEU A 450 21.22 -2.55 -0.62
C LEU A 450 21.61 -1.20 -1.25
N ARG A 451 22.53 -0.44 -0.65
CA ARG A 451 23.03 0.82 -1.24
C ARG A 451 23.83 0.57 -2.51
N VAL A 452 24.67 -0.46 -2.55
CA VAL A 452 25.41 -0.85 -3.76
C VAL A 452 24.44 -1.25 -4.87
N ASN A 453 23.44 -2.07 -4.57
CA ASN A 453 22.41 -2.48 -5.54
C ASN A 453 21.63 -1.29 -6.12
N ARG A 454 21.27 -0.30 -5.30
CA ARG A 454 20.61 0.93 -5.82
C ARG A 454 21.50 1.70 -6.79
N ILE A 455 22.80 1.78 -6.51
CA ILE A 455 23.75 2.45 -7.42
C ILE A 455 23.88 1.66 -8.71
N ALA A 456 24.05 0.34 -8.64
CA ALA A 456 24.13 -0.53 -9.81
C ALA A 456 22.90 -0.38 -10.72
N MET A 457 21.69 -0.37 -10.14
CA MET A 457 20.43 -0.17 -10.86
C MET A 457 20.34 1.21 -11.52
N ARG A 458 20.78 2.28 -10.84
CA ARG A 458 20.79 3.64 -11.42
C ARG A 458 21.79 3.80 -12.56
N SER A 459 22.90 3.07 -12.51
CA SER A 459 23.98 3.16 -13.49
C SER A 459 23.85 2.19 -14.66
N GLY A 460 22.75 1.41 -14.74
CA GLY A 460 22.55 0.42 -15.79
C GLY A 460 23.51 -0.77 -15.72
N LEU A 461 24.15 -1.00 -14.57
CA LEU A 461 25.14 -2.06 -14.35
C LEU A 461 24.43 -3.36 -13.95
N GLN A 462 23.79 -4.01 -14.92
CA GLN A 462 23.05 -5.26 -14.70
C GLN A 462 23.92 -6.41 -14.19
N THR A 463 25.22 -6.41 -14.49
CA THR A 463 26.18 -7.42 -14.03
C THR A 463 26.38 -7.44 -12.51
N LEU A 464 26.24 -6.31 -11.83
CA LEU A 464 26.30 -6.21 -10.35
C LEU A 464 25.02 -6.70 -9.67
N ALA A 465 23.87 -6.59 -10.32
CA ALA A 465 22.58 -6.99 -9.74
C ALA A 465 22.42 -8.52 -9.67
N CYS A 466 23.03 -9.26 -10.60
CA CYS A 466 22.84 -10.70 -10.75
C CYS A 466 23.53 -11.54 -9.65
N SER A 467 24.63 -11.06 -9.05
CA SER A 467 25.31 -11.79 -7.96
C SER A 467 24.47 -11.89 -6.69
N THR A 468 23.59 -10.90 -6.44
CA THR A 468 22.80 -10.77 -5.20
C THR A 468 21.56 -11.66 -5.13
N GLN A 469 21.13 -12.27 -6.25
CA GLN A 469 19.95 -13.14 -6.30
C GLN A 469 20.18 -14.54 -5.71
N THR A 470 21.43 -15.01 -5.63
CA THR A 470 21.75 -16.36 -5.15
C THR A 470 21.48 -16.53 -3.65
N SER A 471 21.62 -15.47 -2.85
CA SER A 471 21.39 -15.51 -1.39
C SER A 471 19.91 -15.43 -1.01
N ALA A 472 19.09 -14.74 -1.81
CA ALA A 472 17.65 -14.60 -1.55
C ALA A 472 16.86 -15.90 -1.83
N ASN A 473 17.36 -16.76 -2.73
CA ASN A 473 16.71 -18.03 -3.08
C ASN A 473 16.91 -19.13 -2.01
N ASN A 474 17.89 -18.98 -1.11
CA ASN A 474 18.07 -19.91 0.02
C ASN A 474 17.08 -19.66 1.17
N LEU A 475 16.35 -18.53 1.19
CA LEU A 475 15.32 -18.25 2.19
C LEU A 475 14.05 -19.10 2.01
N THR A 476 13.70 -19.48 0.78
CA THR A 476 12.42 -20.13 0.48
C THR A 476 12.41 -21.65 0.70
N SER A 477 13.56 -22.31 0.88
CA SER A 477 13.63 -23.76 1.11
C SER A 477 13.63 -24.17 2.58
N TRP A 478 13.66 -23.21 3.51
CA TRP A 478 13.88 -23.47 4.94
C TRP A 478 12.60 -23.49 5.79
N GLU A 479 11.51 -22.85 5.35
CA GLU A 479 10.21 -22.89 6.06
C GLU A 479 9.61 -24.32 6.14
N ASP A 480 10.09 -25.25 5.31
CA ASP A 480 9.56 -26.61 5.20
C ASP A 480 10.33 -27.71 5.98
N SER A 481 11.41 -27.40 6.72
CA SER A 481 12.35 -28.46 7.15
C SER A 481 12.83 -28.50 8.61
N VAL A 482 12.22 -27.78 9.57
CA VAL A 482 12.61 -27.90 11.00
C VAL A 482 11.41 -28.22 11.90
N PRO A 483 11.37 -29.39 12.59
CA PRO A 483 10.39 -29.64 13.63
C PRO A 483 10.77 -28.88 14.90
N VAL A 484 9.80 -28.16 15.48
CA VAL A 484 9.93 -27.44 16.76
C VAL A 484 10.05 -28.46 17.91
N PRO A 485 11.12 -28.48 18.71
CA PRO A 485 11.19 -29.28 19.93
C PRO A 485 10.30 -28.66 21.01
N ASP A 486 9.50 -29.50 21.66
CA ASP A 486 8.63 -29.15 22.78
C ASP A 486 9.48 -28.92 24.05
N ILE A 487 9.84 -27.66 24.31
CA ILE A 487 10.70 -27.23 25.43
C ILE A 487 9.90 -27.01 26.73
N LEU A 488 8.63 -27.44 26.80
CA LEU A 488 7.80 -27.28 28.00
C LEU A 488 7.66 -28.54 28.87
N SER A 489 8.39 -29.64 28.59
CA SER A 489 8.34 -30.86 29.42
C SER A 489 9.44 -31.00 30.48
N GLU A 490 10.34 -30.02 30.67
CA GLU A 490 11.44 -30.11 31.67
C GLU A 490 11.46 -28.96 32.70
N ILE A 491 10.29 -28.41 33.05
CA ILE A 491 10.14 -27.64 34.30
C ILE A 491 8.93 -28.19 35.06
N ASN A 492 9.17 -29.25 35.82
CA ASN A 492 8.59 -29.56 37.13
C ASN A 492 9.43 -30.62 37.85
#